data_AF-A0A7S3T0X3-F1
#
_entry.id   AF-A0A7S3T0X3-F1
#
_cell.length_a   1.000
_cell.length_b   1.000
_cell.length_c   1.000
_cell.angle_alpha   90.00
_cell.angle_beta   90.00
_cell.angle_gamma   90.00
#
_symmetry.space_group_name_H-M   'P 1'
#
loop_
_entity.id
_entity.type
_entity.pdbx_description
1 polymer ?
#
loop_
_entity_poly.entity_id
_entity_poly.type
_entity_poly.pdbx_seq_one_letter_code
_entity_poly.pdbx_strand_id
1 'polypeptide(L)'
;QGAERKVRTEMPDGSVAYYEGDQGVERMVRMVHADGSTVVHLEGERGAERMVRTEMPGGMVKYCEGEKGAEKMVRMELPNGNVQYYEGEQGAERKVRLESNGYVQHYEGEKGVERVVRVEFPNGEVQHYEGERGVERLVRMELADDGGVEHYEGESGAERLSRAEFANGEEVQYYEGEGGAERMVRAEYADGSVQHYEGERGADRI
;
A
#
# COMPACT_ATOMS: atom_id res chain seq x y z
N GLN A 1 -47.47 18.27 -18.07
CA GLN A 1 -47.65 16.88 -17.58
C GLN A 1 -46.27 16.30 -17.37
N GLY A 2 -45.97 15.78 -16.18
CA GLY A 2 -44.70 15.10 -15.96
C GLY A 2 -44.73 13.74 -16.63
N ALA A 3 -43.70 13.41 -17.40
CA ALA A 3 -43.48 12.09 -17.94
C ALA A 3 -43.30 11.07 -16.80
N GLU A 4 -44.08 9.98 -16.81
CA GLU A 4 -43.85 8.86 -15.88
C GLU A 4 -42.51 8.20 -16.21
N ARG A 5 -41.65 8.00 -15.20
CA ARG A 5 -40.34 7.36 -15.37
C ARG A 5 -40.11 6.30 -14.30
N LYS A 6 -39.34 5.25 -14.63
CA LYS A 6 -38.98 4.20 -13.66
C LYS A 6 -37.91 4.72 -12.71
N VAL A 7 -38.18 4.69 -11.40
CA VAL A 7 -37.22 5.10 -10.36
C VAL A 7 -36.83 3.96 -9.42
N ARG A 8 -37.67 2.92 -9.32
CA ARG A 8 -37.51 1.81 -8.40
C ARG A 8 -38.15 0.54 -8.96
N THR A 9 -37.58 -0.61 -8.67
CA THR A 9 -38.21 -1.92 -8.91
C THR A 9 -37.89 -2.83 -7.74
N GLU A 10 -38.93 -3.42 -7.14
CA GLU A 10 -38.81 -4.52 -6.20
C GLU A 10 -38.79 -5.82 -7.00
N MET A 11 -37.75 -6.62 -6.80
CA MET A 11 -37.56 -7.90 -7.48
C MET A 11 -38.23 -9.03 -6.69
N PRO A 12 -38.60 -10.16 -7.34
CA PRO A 12 -39.24 -11.28 -6.67
C PRO A 12 -38.42 -11.91 -5.53
N ASP A 13 -37.09 -11.76 -5.56
CA ASP A 13 -36.17 -12.24 -4.53
C ASP A 13 -36.10 -11.30 -3.30
N GLY A 14 -36.81 -10.16 -3.33
CA GLY A 14 -36.79 -9.14 -2.29
C GLY A 14 -35.75 -8.03 -2.50
N SER A 15 -34.90 -8.14 -3.52
CA SER A 15 -33.91 -7.11 -3.86
C SER A 15 -34.60 -5.86 -4.42
N VAL A 16 -34.01 -4.68 -4.22
CA VAL A 16 -34.53 -3.40 -4.70
C VAL A 16 -33.53 -2.72 -5.62
N ALA A 17 -33.91 -2.48 -6.87
CA ALA A 17 -33.13 -1.69 -7.82
C ALA A 17 -33.65 -0.26 -7.92
N TYR A 18 -32.73 0.70 -8.02
CA TYR A 18 -32.99 2.12 -8.19
C TYR A 18 -32.46 2.59 -9.56
N TYR A 19 -33.20 3.50 -10.18
CA TYR A 19 -32.98 3.93 -11.54
C TYR A 19 -32.95 5.47 -11.67
N GLU A 20 -32.12 5.94 -12.59
CA GLU A 20 -32.00 7.36 -12.95
C GLU A 20 -31.99 7.54 -14.47
N GLY A 21 -32.31 8.74 -14.93
CA GLY A 21 -32.40 9.08 -16.36
C GLY A 21 -33.80 9.52 -16.78
N ASP A 22 -33.90 9.91 -18.05
CA ASP A 22 -35.15 10.32 -18.68
C ASP A 22 -36.05 9.10 -18.97
N GLN A 23 -37.34 9.37 -19.18
CA GLN A 23 -38.33 8.33 -19.49
C GLN A 23 -37.87 7.48 -20.68
N GLY A 24 -37.83 6.17 -20.47
CA GLY A 24 -37.49 5.21 -21.52
C GLY A 24 -35.99 5.03 -21.75
N VAL A 25 -35.12 5.75 -21.04
CA VAL A 25 -33.65 5.58 -21.07
C VAL A 25 -33.05 5.43 -19.66
N GLU A 26 -33.88 5.03 -18.70
CA GLU A 26 -33.43 4.89 -17.31
C GLU A 26 -32.37 3.79 -17.17
N ARG A 27 -31.30 4.08 -16.44
CA ARG A 27 -30.20 3.18 -16.10
C ARG A 27 -30.25 2.80 -14.62
N MET A 28 -29.74 1.62 -14.29
CA MET A 28 -29.63 1.19 -12.89
C MET A 28 -28.44 1.87 -12.22
N VAL A 29 -28.64 2.49 -11.07
CA VAL A 29 -27.56 3.19 -10.34
C VAL A 29 -27.27 2.56 -8.98
N ARG A 30 -28.22 1.82 -8.43
CA ARG A 30 -28.08 1.19 -7.12
C ARG A 30 -28.95 -0.06 -7.00
N MET A 31 -28.43 -1.09 -6.35
CA MET A 31 -29.15 -2.28 -5.97
C MET A 31 -28.93 -2.57 -4.48
N VAL A 32 -30.01 -2.84 -3.76
CA VAL A 32 -30.00 -3.31 -2.37
C VAL A 32 -30.47 -4.75 -2.39
N HIS A 33 -29.64 -5.67 -1.90
CA HIS A 33 -30.02 -7.08 -1.80
C HIS A 33 -31.12 -7.28 -0.76
N ALA A 34 -31.85 -8.40 -0.86
CA ALA A 34 -33.02 -8.69 -0.03
C ALA A 34 -32.78 -8.61 1.49
N ASP A 35 -31.57 -8.94 1.94
CA ASP A 35 -31.17 -8.87 3.35
C ASP A 35 -30.78 -7.45 3.81
N GLY A 36 -30.76 -6.48 2.90
CA GLY A 36 -30.33 -5.11 3.14
C GLY A 36 -28.85 -4.94 3.48
N SER A 37 -28.09 -6.04 3.56
CA SER A 37 -26.71 -6.05 4.04
C SER A 37 -25.71 -5.66 2.95
N THR A 38 -26.07 -5.94 1.70
CA THR A 38 -25.24 -5.64 0.53
C THR A 38 -25.88 -4.57 -0.33
N VAL A 39 -25.13 -3.50 -0.60
CA VAL A 39 -25.55 -2.40 -1.46
C VAL A 39 -24.55 -2.20 -2.58
N VAL A 40 -24.99 -2.42 -3.81
CA VAL A 40 -24.19 -2.24 -5.03
C VAL A 40 -24.53 -0.89 -5.65
N HIS A 41 -23.51 -0.13 -6.03
CA HIS A 41 -23.60 1.10 -6.79
C HIS A 41 -23.04 0.88 -8.18
N LEU A 42 -23.73 1.40 -9.18
CA LEU A 42 -23.41 1.24 -10.58
C LEU A 42 -23.28 2.58 -11.30
N GLU A 43 -22.43 2.61 -12.32
CA GLU A 43 -22.26 3.75 -13.22
C GLU A 43 -22.23 3.26 -14.68
N GLY A 44 -22.41 4.17 -15.63
CA GLY A 44 -22.43 3.85 -17.07
C GLY A 44 -23.77 4.19 -17.72
N GLU A 45 -23.87 4.03 -19.03
CA GLU A 45 -25.10 4.25 -19.78
C GLU A 45 -26.08 3.07 -19.59
N ARG A 46 -27.34 3.26 -19.98
CA ARG A 46 -28.35 2.20 -19.91
C ARG A 46 -27.87 0.98 -20.71
N GLY A 47 -27.82 -0.17 -20.05
CA GLY A 47 -27.34 -1.43 -20.61
C GLY A 47 -25.82 -1.63 -20.55
N ALA A 48 -25.06 -0.60 -20.21
CA ALA A 48 -23.61 -0.62 -20.03
C ALA A 48 -23.19 -0.31 -18.58
N GLU A 49 -24.11 -0.47 -17.62
CA GLU A 49 -23.85 -0.22 -16.22
C GLU A 49 -22.80 -1.20 -15.66
N ARG A 50 -21.78 -0.66 -15.02
CA ARG A 50 -20.66 -1.35 -14.37
C ARG A 50 -20.70 -1.15 -12.87
N MET A 51 -20.17 -2.11 -12.12
CA MET A 51 -20.05 -1.99 -10.66
C MET A 51 -18.91 -1.04 -10.31
N VAL A 52 -19.19 -0.04 -9.46
CA VAL A 52 -18.15 0.90 -8.99
C VAL A 52 -17.90 0.81 -7.49
N ARG A 53 -18.94 0.45 -6.72
CA ARG A 53 -18.83 0.36 -5.26
C ARG A 53 -19.81 -0.68 -4.71
N THR A 54 -19.34 -1.53 -3.82
CA THR A 54 -20.18 -2.49 -3.09
C THR A 54 -19.94 -2.33 -1.59
N GLU A 55 -20.99 -1.98 -0.86
CA GLU A 55 -21.04 -2.08 0.60
C GLU A 55 -21.48 -3.49 0.95
N MET A 56 -20.73 -4.15 1.84
CA MET A 56 -20.97 -5.53 2.25
C MET A 56 -21.29 -5.61 3.75
N PRO A 57 -21.91 -6.73 4.20
CA PRO A 57 -22.09 -6.98 5.61
C PRO A 57 -20.80 -6.81 6.41
N GLY A 58 -20.93 -6.28 7.63
CA GLY A 58 -19.80 -6.05 8.53
C GLY A 58 -19.07 -4.74 8.28
N GLY A 59 -19.47 -3.91 7.31
CA GLY A 59 -18.89 -2.58 7.07
C GLY A 59 -17.72 -2.56 6.10
N MET A 60 -17.47 -3.67 5.38
CA MET A 60 -16.47 -3.72 4.33
C MET A 60 -17.00 -3.02 3.07
N VAL A 61 -16.16 -2.21 2.41
CA VAL A 61 -16.53 -1.51 1.18
C VAL A 61 -15.52 -1.84 0.08
N LYS A 62 -15.99 -2.34 -1.06
CA LYS A 62 -15.18 -2.63 -2.25
C LYS A 62 -15.40 -1.56 -3.29
N TYR A 63 -14.32 -1.09 -3.91
CA TYR A 63 -14.33 -0.18 -5.07
C TYR A 63 -13.76 -0.91 -6.29
N CYS A 64 -14.43 -0.73 -7.42
CA CYS A 64 -14.06 -1.38 -8.68
C CYS A 64 -13.95 -0.36 -9.82
N GLU A 65 -13.12 -0.68 -10.80
CA GLU A 65 -12.94 0.10 -12.03
C GLU A 65 -12.89 -0.86 -13.23
N GLY A 66 -13.12 -0.34 -14.44
CA GLY A 66 -13.11 -1.13 -15.68
C GLY A 66 -14.41 -1.01 -16.47
N GLU A 67 -14.50 -1.70 -17.59
CA GLU A 67 -15.73 -1.77 -18.39
C GLU A 67 -16.70 -2.79 -17.80
N LYS A 68 -17.98 -2.73 -18.23
CA LYS A 68 -19.00 -3.69 -17.81
C LYS A 68 -18.56 -5.12 -18.13
N GLY A 69 -18.51 -5.97 -17.10
CA GLY A 69 -18.06 -7.36 -17.20
C GLY A 69 -16.55 -7.55 -17.08
N ALA A 70 -15.76 -6.47 -17.09
CA ALA A 70 -14.31 -6.45 -16.93
C ALA A 70 -13.87 -5.68 -15.68
N GLU A 71 -14.76 -5.49 -14.70
CA GLU A 71 -14.48 -4.70 -13.51
C GLU A 71 -13.45 -5.41 -12.61
N LYS A 72 -12.39 -4.69 -12.28
CA LYS A 72 -11.33 -5.11 -11.37
C LYS A 72 -11.42 -4.38 -10.04
N MET A 73 -11.01 -5.05 -8.97
CA MET A 73 -10.93 -4.42 -7.66
C MET A 73 -9.73 -3.48 -7.57
N VAL A 74 -9.95 -2.24 -7.14
CA VAL A 74 -8.86 -1.24 -6.98
C VAL A 74 -8.66 -0.82 -5.54
N ARG A 75 -9.70 -0.89 -4.71
CA ARG A 75 -9.63 -0.50 -3.29
C ARG A 75 -10.62 -1.29 -2.46
N MET A 76 -10.22 -1.62 -1.23
CA MET A 76 -11.07 -2.22 -0.21
C MET A 76 -10.87 -1.50 1.11
N GLU A 77 -11.97 -1.06 1.71
CA GLU A 77 -12.00 -0.51 3.06
C GLU A 77 -12.52 -1.58 4.01
N LEU A 78 -11.78 -1.79 5.09
CA LEU A 78 -12.09 -2.75 6.13
C LEU A 78 -12.77 -2.05 7.32
N PRO A 79 -13.58 -2.77 8.12
CA PRO A 79 -14.32 -2.18 9.23
C PRO A 79 -13.44 -1.60 10.35
N ASN A 80 -12.18 -2.05 10.41
CA ASN A 80 -11.17 -1.57 11.36
C ASN A 80 -10.47 -0.28 10.89
N GLY A 81 -10.89 0.31 9.76
CA GLY A 81 -10.30 1.51 9.17
C GLY A 81 -9.11 1.24 8.25
N ASN A 82 -8.68 -0.01 8.09
CA ASN A 82 -7.61 -0.35 7.17
C ASN A 82 -8.08 -0.21 5.71
N VAL A 83 -7.21 0.33 4.86
CA VAL A 83 -7.49 0.49 3.43
C VAL A 83 -6.46 -0.27 2.62
N GLN A 84 -6.93 -1.14 1.73
CA GLN A 84 -6.10 -1.93 0.83
C GLN A 84 -6.29 -1.44 -0.60
N TYR A 85 -5.20 -1.34 -1.34
CA TYR A 85 -5.19 -0.96 -2.76
C TYR A 85 -4.65 -2.11 -3.61
N TYR A 86 -5.22 -2.22 -4.81
CA TYR A 86 -5.03 -3.34 -5.70
C TYR A 86 -4.76 -2.90 -7.13
N GLU A 87 -3.94 -3.67 -7.84
CA GLU A 87 -3.63 -3.49 -9.25
C GLU A 87 -3.66 -4.84 -9.98
N GLY A 88 -3.84 -4.81 -11.30
CA GLY A 88 -3.84 -6.01 -12.15
C GLY A 88 -5.04 -6.03 -13.10
N GLU A 89 -5.18 -7.15 -13.80
CA GLU A 89 -6.36 -7.45 -14.62
C GLU A 89 -7.47 -8.06 -13.75
N GLN A 90 -8.70 -8.07 -14.28
CA GLN A 90 -9.85 -8.69 -13.60
C GLN A 90 -9.52 -10.14 -13.22
N GLY A 91 -9.67 -10.47 -11.94
CA GLY A 91 -9.38 -11.80 -11.41
C GLY A 91 -7.90 -12.07 -11.12
N ALA A 92 -6.99 -11.19 -11.54
CA ALA A 92 -5.55 -11.26 -11.29
C ALA A 92 -5.05 -10.08 -10.42
N GLU A 93 -5.96 -9.41 -9.70
CA GLU A 93 -5.60 -8.28 -8.86
C GLU A 93 -4.71 -8.68 -7.69
N ARG A 94 -3.58 -7.99 -7.56
CA ARG A 94 -2.59 -8.13 -6.50
C ARG A 94 -2.62 -6.93 -5.57
N LYS A 95 -2.26 -7.12 -4.31
CA LYS A 95 -2.19 -6.02 -3.33
C LYS A 95 -0.92 -5.19 -3.58
N VAL A 96 -1.07 -3.87 -3.65
CA VAL A 96 0.07 -2.96 -3.86
C VAL A 96 0.28 -1.99 -2.70
N ARG A 97 -0.76 -1.69 -1.93
CA ARG A 97 -0.67 -0.80 -0.77
C ARG A 97 -1.62 -1.22 0.35
N LEU A 98 -1.17 -1.08 1.59
CA LEU A 98 -2.00 -1.19 2.80
C LEU A 98 -1.76 0.04 3.67
N GLU A 99 -2.85 0.71 4.04
CA GLU A 99 -2.87 1.77 5.04
C GLU A 99 -3.52 1.24 6.31
N SER A 100 -2.81 1.33 7.44
CA SER A 100 -3.28 0.79 8.72
C SER A 100 -2.63 1.56 9.87
N ASN A 101 -3.44 2.17 10.75
CA ASN A 101 -2.94 2.87 11.95
C ASN A 101 -1.83 3.91 11.69
N GLY A 102 -1.89 4.62 10.55
CA GLY A 102 -0.88 5.61 10.15
C GLY A 102 0.35 5.03 9.46
N TYR A 103 0.49 3.70 9.41
CA TYR A 103 1.51 3.03 8.62
C TYR A 103 1.04 2.90 7.17
N VAL A 104 1.97 3.04 6.22
CA VAL A 104 1.74 2.75 4.80
C VAL A 104 2.73 1.68 4.35
N GLN A 105 2.22 0.51 3.98
CA GLN A 105 3.04 -0.58 3.45
C GLN A 105 2.83 -0.70 1.95
N HIS A 106 3.91 -0.79 1.19
CA HIS A 106 3.91 -1.02 -0.26
C HIS A 106 4.38 -2.43 -0.58
N TYR A 107 3.76 -3.02 -1.60
CA TYR A 107 3.92 -4.41 -1.96
C TYR A 107 4.28 -4.60 -3.43
N GLU A 108 5.08 -5.61 -3.72
CA GLU A 108 5.41 -6.06 -5.08
C GLU A 108 5.27 -7.59 -5.21
N GLY A 109 5.27 -8.09 -6.44
CA GLY A 109 5.08 -9.52 -6.74
C GLY A 109 3.76 -9.79 -7.46
N GLU A 110 3.55 -11.05 -7.86
CA GLU A 110 2.31 -11.51 -8.48
C GLU A 110 1.20 -11.75 -7.43
N LYS A 111 -0.04 -11.89 -7.91
CA LYS A 111 -1.20 -12.15 -7.05
C LYS A 111 -0.96 -13.35 -6.14
N GLY A 112 -1.08 -13.14 -4.85
CA GLY A 112 -0.95 -14.18 -3.83
C GLY A 112 0.49 -14.52 -3.45
N VAL A 113 1.50 -13.87 -4.03
CA VAL A 113 2.92 -13.97 -3.64
C VAL A 113 3.54 -12.59 -3.40
N GLU A 114 2.73 -11.61 -3.03
CA GLU A 114 3.19 -10.25 -2.78
C GLU A 114 4.11 -10.18 -1.55
N ARG A 115 5.19 -9.41 -1.66
CA ARG A 115 6.19 -9.12 -0.63
C ARG A 115 6.18 -7.64 -0.27
N VAL A 116 6.60 -7.30 0.95
CA VAL A 116 6.76 -5.89 1.35
C VAL A 116 8.06 -5.34 0.76
N VAL A 117 7.99 -4.17 0.13
CA VAL A 117 9.18 -3.49 -0.41
C VAL A 117 9.46 -2.16 0.26
N ARG A 118 8.44 -1.55 0.88
CA ARG A 118 8.58 -0.26 1.55
C ARG A 118 7.55 -0.10 2.66
N VAL A 119 7.96 0.45 3.79
CA VAL A 119 7.09 0.78 4.92
C VAL A 119 7.35 2.22 5.32
N GLU A 120 6.29 3.03 5.34
CA GLU A 120 6.30 4.40 5.84
C GLU A 120 5.67 4.39 7.24
N PHE A 121 6.39 4.96 8.19
CA PHE A 121 5.98 5.04 9.58
C PHE A 121 5.35 6.41 9.89
N PRO A 122 4.46 6.51 10.89
CA PRO A 122 3.83 7.78 11.27
C PRO A 122 4.81 8.88 11.72
N ASN A 123 6.00 8.49 12.17
CA ASN A 123 7.06 9.42 12.56
C ASN A 123 7.80 10.03 11.36
N GLY A 124 7.56 9.56 10.13
CA GLY A 124 8.25 9.99 8.92
C GLY A 124 9.40 9.06 8.49
N GLU A 125 9.73 8.04 9.30
CA GLU A 125 10.74 7.04 8.93
C GLU A 125 10.25 6.20 7.74
N VAL A 126 11.15 5.87 6.83
CA VAL A 126 10.85 5.03 5.67
C VAL A 126 11.84 3.89 5.59
N GLN A 127 11.34 2.66 5.65
CA GLN A 127 12.14 1.43 5.51
C GLN A 127 11.92 0.82 4.13
N HIS A 128 12.99 0.36 3.48
CA HIS A 128 12.97 -0.31 2.19
C HIS A 128 13.53 -1.72 2.32
N TYR A 129 12.89 -2.67 1.62
CA TYR A 129 13.14 -4.10 1.77
C TYR A 129 13.38 -4.77 0.42
N GLU A 130 14.21 -5.81 0.45
CA GLU A 130 14.46 -6.71 -0.68
C GLU A 130 14.30 -8.18 -0.26
N GLY A 131 14.09 -9.08 -1.22
CA GLY A 131 14.05 -10.52 -0.96
C GLY A 131 12.82 -11.19 -1.55
N GLU A 132 12.68 -12.48 -1.26
CA GLU A 132 11.45 -13.22 -1.57
C GLU A 132 10.42 -13.04 -0.46
N ARG A 133 9.15 -13.36 -0.77
CA ARG A 133 8.07 -13.24 0.19
C ARG A 133 8.36 -14.06 1.46
N GLY A 134 8.28 -13.40 2.61
CA GLY A 134 8.49 -14.01 3.92
C GLY A 134 9.95 -14.11 4.36
N VAL A 135 10.89 -13.68 3.52
CA VAL A 135 12.33 -13.58 3.83
C VAL A 135 12.89 -12.24 3.35
N GLU A 136 12.05 -11.21 3.41
CA GLU A 136 12.46 -9.85 3.10
C GLU A 136 13.50 -9.35 4.13
N ARG A 137 14.47 -8.58 3.65
CA ARG A 137 15.55 -7.99 4.45
C ARG A 137 15.55 -6.48 4.33
N LEU A 138 15.86 -5.78 5.41
CA LEU A 138 16.02 -4.32 5.39
C LEU A 138 17.28 -3.98 4.60
N VAL A 139 17.16 -3.10 3.60
CA VAL A 139 18.32 -2.66 2.79
C VAL A 139 18.60 -1.17 2.92
N ARG A 140 17.58 -0.38 3.27
CA ARG A 140 17.71 1.06 3.40
C ARG A 140 16.68 1.62 4.37
N MET A 141 17.09 2.58 5.19
CA MET A 141 16.23 3.34 6.09
C MET A 141 16.47 4.83 5.89
N GLU A 142 15.39 5.59 5.74
CA GLU A 142 15.39 7.06 5.76
C GLU A 142 14.91 7.50 7.14
N LEU A 143 15.76 8.23 7.85
CA LEU A 143 15.50 8.69 9.22
C LEU A 143 14.63 9.95 9.20
N ALA A 144 13.67 10.01 10.13
CA ALA A 144 12.73 11.12 10.23
C ALA A 144 13.35 12.44 10.70
N ASP A 145 14.35 12.37 11.58
CA ASP A 145 14.79 13.51 12.38
C ASP A 145 15.68 14.48 11.60
N ASP A 146 16.68 13.94 10.91
CA ASP A 146 17.65 14.72 10.15
C ASP A 146 17.50 14.53 8.65
N GLY A 147 16.87 13.46 8.17
CA GLY A 147 16.86 13.06 6.76
C GLY A 147 18.08 12.21 6.38
N GLY A 148 18.79 11.67 7.38
CA GLY A 148 19.87 10.73 7.18
C GLY A 148 19.39 9.43 6.54
N VAL A 149 20.30 8.73 5.87
CA VAL A 149 20.02 7.48 5.17
C VAL A 149 21.00 6.41 5.63
N GLU A 150 20.46 5.33 6.16
CA GLU A 150 21.23 4.14 6.54
C GLU A 150 21.03 3.04 5.50
N HIS A 151 22.11 2.34 5.16
CA HIS A 151 22.12 1.21 4.24
C HIS A 151 22.57 -0.06 4.94
N TYR A 152 21.87 -1.14 4.65
CA TYR A 152 22.00 -2.41 5.34
C TYR A 152 22.36 -3.53 4.36
N GLU A 153 23.18 -4.47 4.82
CA GLU A 153 23.57 -5.66 4.08
C GLU A 153 23.42 -6.90 4.94
N GLY A 154 23.30 -8.08 4.34
CA GLY A 154 23.18 -9.35 5.08
C GLY A 154 21.98 -10.17 4.63
N GLU A 155 21.78 -11.30 5.30
CA GLU A 155 20.60 -12.15 5.12
C GLU A 155 19.42 -11.61 5.95
N SER A 156 18.21 -12.04 5.62
CA SER A 156 16.99 -11.66 6.36
C SER A 156 17.13 -12.02 7.84
N GLY A 157 16.95 -11.03 8.72
CA GLY A 157 17.10 -11.17 10.17
C GLY A 157 18.54 -11.14 10.68
N ALA A 158 19.53 -10.96 9.80
CA ALA A 158 20.95 -10.80 10.12
C ALA A 158 21.56 -9.61 9.39
N GLU A 159 20.74 -8.60 9.09
CA GLU A 159 21.17 -7.37 8.45
C GLU A 159 22.11 -6.57 9.36
N ARG A 160 23.11 -5.96 8.75
CA ARG A 160 24.12 -5.13 9.40
C ARG A 160 24.20 -3.77 8.75
N LEU A 161 24.46 -2.73 9.55
CA LEU A 161 24.73 -1.39 9.02
C LEU A 161 26.03 -1.43 8.19
N SER A 162 25.95 -0.98 6.94
CA SER A 162 27.10 -0.93 6.03
C SER A 162 27.54 0.51 5.73
N ARG A 163 26.57 1.44 5.69
CA ARG A 163 26.80 2.83 5.33
C ARG A 163 25.74 3.74 5.95
N ALA A 164 26.14 4.90 6.44
CA ALA A 164 25.24 5.96 6.88
C ALA A 164 25.60 7.28 6.19
N GLU A 165 24.60 7.97 5.67
CA GLU A 165 24.71 9.29 5.04
C GLU A 165 23.96 10.29 5.91
N PHE A 166 24.63 11.33 6.39
CA PHE A 166 23.98 12.36 7.21
C PHE A 166 23.46 13.48 6.31
N ALA A 167 22.32 14.07 6.70
CA ALA A 167 21.53 14.92 5.82
C ALA A 167 22.16 16.24 5.39
N ASN A 168 23.19 16.70 6.11
CA ASN A 168 24.00 17.84 5.69
C ASN A 168 24.90 17.49 4.49
N GLY A 169 24.99 16.21 4.09
CA GLY A 169 25.92 15.72 3.08
C GLY A 169 27.38 15.92 3.49
N GLU A 170 27.64 16.30 4.75
CA GLU A 170 28.97 16.62 5.25
C GLU A 170 29.75 15.38 5.62
N GLU A 171 29.07 14.25 5.84
CA GLU A 171 29.69 13.03 6.31
C GLU A 171 28.99 11.78 5.76
N VAL A 172 29.79 10.84 5.26
CA VAL A 172 29.38 9.47 4.92
C VAL A 172 30.25 8.51 5.72
N GLN A 173 29.61 7.68 6.54
CA GLN A 173 30.28 6.68 7.38
C GLN A 173 30.09 5.28 6.80
N TYR A 174 31.13 4.46 6.86
CA TYR A 174 31.11 3.06 6.45
C TYR A 174 31.43 2.14 7.62
N TYR A 175 30.75 1.00 7.63
CA TYR A 175 30.70 0.09 8.76
C TYR A 175 31.02 -1.35 8.33
N GLU A 176 31.72 -2.07 9.21
CA GLU A 176 32.00 -3.50 9.06
C GLU A 176 31.76 -4.24 10.38
N GLY A 177 31.37 -5.51 10.30
CA GLY A 177 31.16 -6.36 11.49
C GLY A 177 29.99 -7.31 11.28
N GLU A 178 29.61 -8.00 12.35
CA GLU A 178 28.35 -8.76 12.39
C GLU A 178 27.18 -7.83 12.76
N GLY A 179 25.96 -8.26 12.44
CA GLY A 179 24.74 -7.50 12.76
C GLY A 179 24.66 -7.13 14.24
N GLY A 180 24.55 -5.84 14.53
CA GLY A 180 24.53 -5.28 15.89
C GLY A 180 25.91 -5.11 16.54
N ALA A 181 26.99 -5.56 15.91
CA ALA A 181 28.38 -5.43 16.37
C ALA A 181 29.27 -4.67 15.37
N GLU A 182 28.66 -3.86 14.50
CA GLU A 182 29.36 -3.12 13.46
C GLU A 182 30.23 -2.01 14.06
N ARG A 183 31.41 -1.82 13.47
CA ARG A 183 32.35 -0.74 13.77
C ARG A 183 32.49 0.17 12.57
N MET A 184 32.63 1.47 12.80
CA MET A 184 32.99 2.41 11.75
C MET A 184 34.43 2.13 11.31
N VAL A 185 34.66 1.96 10.01
CA VAL A 185 35.98 1.69 9.43
C VAL A 185 36.46 2.84 8.54
N ARG A 186 35.54 3.69 8.08
CA ARG A 186 35.84 4.80 7.19
C ARG A 186 34.81 5.91 7.34
N ALA A 187 35.27 7.16 7.33
CA ALA A 187 34.42 8.34 7.19
C ALA A 187 34.93 9.20 6.04
N GLU A 188 34.03 9.67 5.19
CA GLU A 188 34.30 10.63 4.12
C GLU A 188 33.59 11.94 4.44
N TYR A 189 34.31 13.06 4.33
CA TYR A 189 33.77 14.39 4.62
C TYR A 189 33.59 15.24 3.36
N ALA A 190 32.70 16.23 3.41
CA ALA A 190 32.43 17.12 2.27
C ALA A 190 33.66 17.94 1.80
N ASP A 191 34.66 18.14 2.67
CA ASP A 191 35.93 18.79 2.29
C ASP A 191 36.88 17.86 1.51
N GLY A 192 36.46 16.61 1.27
CA GLY A 192 37.22 15.56 0.59
C GLY A 192 38.18 14.81 1.51
N SER A 193 38.23 15.14 2.81
CA SER A 193 39.03 14.37 3.76
C SER A 193 38.42 12.99 4.00
N VAL A 194 39.28 11.99 4.17
CA VAL A 194 38.89 10.60 4.41
C VAL A 194 39.65 10.12 5.64
N GLN A 195 38.91 9.63 6.64
CA GLN A 195 39.47 9.00 7.83
C GLN A 195 39.24 7.49 7.77
N HIS A 196 40.25 6.72 8.17
CA HIS A 196 40.17 5.28 8.30
C HIS A 196 40.36 4.91 9.77
N TYR A 197 39.58 3.94 10.25
CA TYR A 197 39.56 3.53 11.64
C TYR A 197 39.87 2.04 11.75
N GLU A 198 40.74 1.69 12.69
CA GLU A 198 41.13 0.32 13.03
C GLU A 198 40.90 0.09 14.52
N GLY A 199 40.42 -1.09 14.90
CA GLY A 199 40.15 -1.45 16.31
C GLY A 199 38.71 -1.87 16.56
N GLU A 200 38.43 -2.33 17.79
CA GLU A 200 37.09 -2.75 18.20
C GLU A 200 36.21 -1.54 18.57
N ARG A 201 34.89 -1.65 18.38
CA ARG A 201 33.93 -0.60 18.71
C ARG A 201 34.09 -0.20 20.19
N GLY A 202 34.48 1.05 20.44
CA GLY A 202 34.66 1.59 21.80
C GLY A 202 36.08 1.48 22.37
N ALA A 203 37.07 1.07 21.59
CA ALA A 203 38.47 0.97 22.05
C ALA A 203 39.18 2.32 22.28
N ASP A 204 38.65 3.44 21.76
CA ASP A 204 39.25 4.77 21.93
C ASP A 204 38.47 5.63 22.94
N ARG A 205 38.68 5.35 24.22
CA ARG A 205 38.51 6.35 25.29
C ARG A 205 39.66 6.21 26.28
N ILE A 206 40.73 6.99 26.07
CA ILE A 206 41.71 7.35 27.10
C ILE A 206 41.95 8.85 27.03
#